data_AF-A0A318TVD6-F1
#
_entry.id   AF-A0A318TVD6-F1
#
_cell.length_a   1.000
_cell.length_b   1.000
_cell.length_c   1.000
_cell.angle_alpha   90.00
_cell.angle_beta   90.00
_cell.angle_gamma   90.00
#
_symmetry.space_group_name_H-M   'P 1'
#
loop_
_entity.id
_entity.type
_entity.pdbx_description
1 polymer ?
#
loop_
_entity_poly.entity_id
_entity_poly.type
_entity_poly.pdbx_seq_one_letter_code
_entity_poly.pdbx_strand_id
1 'polypeptide(L)'
;MRSSMMILLSSIVAVFLMLVVTGRHDGMHVIETAVAATPVAPVSPIRAISSQSCSSDGCPMRCESDEALVSAICIGVTGAKFSDTIRVDNGVLTATCGSNTSNIVVLCARK
;
A
#
# COMPACT_ATOMS: atom_id res chain seq x y z
N MET A 1 -43.65 -2.93 31.22
CA MET A 1 -42.30 -3.46 31.57
C MET A 1 -42.12 -4.97 31.32
N ARG A 2 -43.08 -5.70 30.71
CA ARG A 2 -42.94 -7.15 30.42
C ARG A 2 -42.44 -7.49 29.00
N SER A 3 -42.55 -6.58 28.03
CA SER A 3 -42.18 -6.85 26.63
C SER A 3 -40.67 -6.84 26.37
N SER A 4 -39.89 -6.02 27.08
CA SER A 4 -38.43 -5.93 26.85
C SER A 4 -37.70 -7.22 27.25
N MET A 5 -38.20 -7.92 28.28
CA MET A 5 -37.60 -9.17 28.77
C MET A 5 -37.84 -10.35 27.80
N MET A 6 -38.99 -10.37 27.11
CA MET A 6 -39.28 -11.41 26.11
C MET A 6 -38.42 -11.27 24.83
N ILE A 7 -38.05 -10.05 24.43
CA ILE A 7 -37.18 -9.80 23.26
C ILE A 7 -35.73 -10.23 23.53
N LEU A 8 -35.24 -10.00 24.75
CA LEU A 8 -33.90 -10.43 25.18
C LEU A 8 -33.74 -11.96 25.20
N LEU A 9 -34.74 -12.68 25.71
CA LEU A 9 -34.74 -14.15 25.73
C LEU A 9 -34.75 -14.75 24.32
N SER A 10 -35.52 -14.19 23.39
CA SER A 10 -35.54 -14.63 21.98
C SER A 10 -34.17 -14.50 21.32
N SER A 11 -33.47 -13.39 21.56
CA SER A 11 -32.16 -13.12 20.96
C SER A 11 -31.10 -14.10 21.45
N ILE A 12 -31.11 -14.43 22.74
CA ILE A 12 -30.15 -15.37 23.33
C ILE A 12 -30.34 -16.79 22.77
N VAL A 13 -31.60 -17.23 22.62
CA VAL A 13 -31.92 -18.54 22.04
C VAL A 13 -31.47 -18.64 20.58
N ALA A 14 -31.66 -17.58 19.78
CA ALA A 14 -31.23 -17.56 18.39
C ALA A 14 -29.70 -17.65 18.22
N VAL A 15 -28.93 -16.95 19.07
CA VAL A 15 -27.46 -17.01 19.05
C VAL A 15 -26.96 -18.39 19.45
N PHE A 16 -27.55 -19.01 20.48
CA PHE A 16 -27.17 -20.37 20.89
C PHE A 16 -27.46 -21.42 19.81
N LEU A 17 -28.61 -21.31 19.12
CA LEU A 17 -28.94 -22.20 17.99
C LEU A 17 -27.94 -22.08 16.84
N MET A 18 -27.54 -20.85 16.47
CA MET A 18 -26.52 -20.62 15.43
C MET A 18 -25.15 -21.20 15.79
N LEU A 19 -24.74 -21.08 17.06
CA LEU A 19 -23.47 -21.64 17.54
C LEU A 19 -23.47 -23.17 17.56
N VAL A 20 -24.61 -23.81 17.87
CA VAL A 20 -24.71 -25.28 17.86
C VAL A 20 -24.74 -25.85 16.43
N VAL A 21 -25.38 -25.15 15.48
CA VAL A 21 -25.40 -25.57 14.06
C VAL A 21 -24.02 -25.49 13.41
N THR A 22 -23.20 -24.50 13.80
CA THR A 22 -21.84 -24.34 13.27
C THR A 22 -20.83 -25.32 13.87
N GLY A 23 -21.11 -25.90 15.04
CA GLY A 23 -20.21 -26.82 15.75
C GLY A 23 -20.29 -28.30 15.35
N ARG A 24 -21.11 -28.68 14.36
CA ARG A 24 -21.39 -30.10 14.05
C ARG A 24 -21.23 -30.48 12.57
N HIS A 25 -20.26 -29.88 11.88
CA HIS A 25 -19.71 -30.42 10.63
C HIS A 25 -18.35 -31.06 10.91
N ASP A 26 -18.40 -32.35 11.26
CA ASP A 26 -17.27 -33.28 11.19
C ASP A 26 -16.78 -33.42 9.75
N GLY A 27 -15.48 -33.33 9.54
CA GLY A 27 -14.88 -33.57 8.23
C GLY A 27 -13.38 -33.33 8.28
N MET A 28 -12.64 -34.41 8.48
CA MET A 28 -11.18 -34.49 8.38
C MET A 28 -10.69 -33.85 7.06
N HIS A 29 -10.31 -32.58 7.12
CA HIS A 29 -9.51 -31.96 6.07
C HIS A 29 -8.09 -32.47 6.24
N VAL A 30 -7.71 -33.39 5.34
CA VAL A 30 -6.33 -33.55 4.89
C VAL A 30 -5.68 -32.17 4.88
N ILE A 31 -4.52 -32.02 5.54
CA ILE A 31 -3.67 -30.86 5.36
C ILE A 31 -3.12 -30.95 3.93
N GLU A 32 -3.97 -30.68 2.95
CA GLU A 32 -3.53 -30.15 1.69
C GLU A 32 -2.94 -28.82 2.08
N THR A 33 -1.61 -28.75 2.04
CA THR A 33 -0.88 -27.50 2.13
C THR A 33 -1.35 -26.70 0.93
N ALA A 34 -2.46 -25.98 1.11
CA ALA A 34 -2.89 -24.92 0.22
C ALA A 34 -1.77 -23.90 0.34
N VAL A 35 -0.80 -23.99 -0.57
CA VAL A 35 0.04 -22.87 -0.96
C VAL A 35 -0.98 -21.81 -1.32
N ALA A 36 -1.23 -20.90 -0.36
CA ALA A 36 -2.03 -19.73 -0.59
C ALA A 36 -1.42 -19.09 -1.83
N ALA A 37 -2.14 -19.19 -2.95
CA ALA A 37 -1.78 -18.49 -4.16
C ALA A 37 -1.82 -17.01 -3.77
N THR A 38 -0.65 -16.47 -3.47
CA THR A 38 -0.49 -15.04 -3.24
C THR A 38 -0.97 -14.40 -4.53
N PRO A 39 -1.97 -13.49 -4.48
CA PRO A 39 -2.40 -12.80 -5.67
C PRO A 39 -1.16 -12.15 -6.27
N VAL A 40 -0.78 -12.58 -7.48
CA VAL A 40 0.31 -11.95 -8.23
C VAL A 40 -0.19 -10.55 -8.53
N ALA A 41 0.32 -9.58 -7.76
CA ALA A 41 -0.01 -8.18 -8.00
C ALA A 41 0.35 -7.86 -9.46
N PRO A 42 -0.55 -7.18 -10.20
CA PRO A 42 -0.25 -6.79 -11.56
C PRO A 42 1.08 -6.01 -11.58
N VAL A 43 2.03 -6.51 -12.37
CA VAL A 43 3.32 -5.85 -12.56
C VAL A 43 3.05 -4.59 -13.36
N SER A 44 2.93 -3.45 -12.66
CA SER A 44 2.77 -2.16 -13.31
C SER A 44 4.02 -1.86 -14.14
N PRO A 45 3.89 -1.41 -15.40
CA PRO A 45 5.04 -0.97 -16.19
C PRO A 45 5.66 0.30 -15.61
N ILE A 46 4.96 0.99 -14.70
CA ILE A 46 5.43 2.18 -13.98
C ILE A 46 5.44 1.90 -12.49
N ARG A 47 6.60 2.09 -11.87
CA ARG A 47 6.82 2.04 -10.44
C ARG A 47 6.95 3.47 -9.90
N ALA A 48 6.24 3.75 -8.81
CA ALA A 48 6.43 4.97 -8.04
C ALA A 48 7.33 4.66 -6.83
N ILE A 49 8.38 5.45 -6.65
CA ILE A 49 9.24 5.43 -5.47
C ILE A 49 9.16 6.79 -4.79
N SER A 50 9.02 6.80 -3.46
CA SER A 50 8.98 8.03 -2.68
C SER A 50 10.19 8.13 -1.77
N SER A 51 10.63 9.36 -1.51
CA SER A 51 11.67 9.64 -0.52
C SER A 51 11.34 10.88 0.29
N GLN A 52 11.60 10.77 1.58
CA GLN A 52 11.49 11.87 2.55
C GLN A 52 12.88 12.35 2.99
N SER A 53 13.96 11.79 2.43
CA SER A 53 15.35 12.11 2.78
C SER A 53 15.94 13.18 1.85
N CYS A 54 15.24 14.30 1.73
CA CYS A 54 15.68 15.43 0.94
C CYS A 54 16.70 16.29 1.72
N SER A 55 17.86 16.54 1.13
CA SER A 55 18.85 17.50 1.64
C SER A 55 18.65 18.87 0.97
N SER A 56 19.42 19.88 1.39
CA SER A 56 19.48 21.19 0.74
C SER A 56 19.81 21.11 -0.75
N ASP A 57 20.61 20.11 -1.15
CA ASP A 57 21.03 19.89 -2.54
C ASP A 57 20.01 19.10 -3.38
N GLY A 58 18.89 18.69 -2.77
CA GLY A 58 17.84 17.90 -3.38
C GLY A 58 17.67 16.51 -2.77
N CYS A 59 16.80 15.72 -3.38
CA CYS A 59 16.46 14.38 -2.92
C CYS A 59 17.18 13.35 -3.81
N PRO A 60 18.17 12.60 -3.29
CA PRO A 60 18.80 11.51 -4.04
C PRO A 60 17.82 10.34 -4.15
N MET A 61 17.60 9.89 -5.38
CA MET A 61 16.68 8.82 -5.77
C MET A 61 17.34 7.94 -6.83
N ARG A 62 16.90 6.69 -6.94
CA ARG A 62 17.41 5.78 -7.97
C ARG A 62 16.29 4.87 -8.47
N CYS A 63 16.07 4.86 -9.78
CA CYS A 63 15.28 3.83 -10.43
C CYS A 63 16.11 2.55 -10.56
N GLU A 64 15.46 1.40 -10.71
CA GLU A 64 16.18 0.14 -10.93
C GLU A 64 16.94 0.16 -12.27
N SER A 65 17.92 -0.75 -12.42
CA SER A 65 18.75 -0.80 -13.65
C SER A 65 17.93 -1.04 -14.93
N ASP A 66 16.83 -1.79 -14.82
CA ASP A 66 15.89 -2.07 -15.91
C ASP A 66 14.78 -1.02 -16.05
N GLU A 67 14.89 0.10 -15.32
CA GLU A 67 13.94 1.20 -15.36
C GLU A 67 14.56 2.49 -15.91
N ALA A 68 13.71 3.30 -16.54
CA ALA A 68 13.98 4.66 -16.97
C ALA A 68 13.15 5.63 -16.14
N LEU A 69 13.75 6.78 -15.79
CA LEU A 69 13.02 7.86 -15.15
C LEU A 69 12.02 8.46 -16.14
N VAL A 70 10.76 8.57 -15.72
CA VAL A 70 9.72 9.29 -16.46
C VAL A 70 9.50 10.68 -15.88
N SER A 71 9.46 10.80 -14.55
CA SER A 71 9.14 12.06 -13.88
C SER A 71 9.60 12.08 -12.43
N ALA A 72 9.84 13.28 -11.90
CA ALA A 72 10.07 13.53 -10.48
C ALA A 72 9.15 14.65 -9.99
N ILE A 73 8.40 14.36 -8.93
CA ILE A 73 7.35 15.21 -8.38
C ILE A 73 7.70 15.55 -6.93
N CYS A 74 7.99 16.81 -6.68
CA CYS A 74 8.22 17.39 -5.37
C CYS A 74 6.87 17.69 -4.70
N ILE A 75 6.62 17.10 -3.53
CA ILE A 75 5.41 17.30 -2.73
C ILE A 75 5.76 18.16 -1.52
N GLY A 76 5.24 19.38 -1.50
CA GLY A 76 5.35 20.33 -0.40
C GLY A 76 4.01 20.57 0.29
N VAL A 77 4.02 21.40 1.33
CA VAL A 77 2.81 21.69 2.14
C VAL A 77 1.69 22.38 1.34
N THR A 78 2.05 23.12 0.30
CA THR A 78 1.09 23.87 -0.54
C THR A 78 0.68 23.14 -1.81
N GLY A 79 1.21 21.93 -2.08
CA GLY A 79 0.89 21.15 -3.27
C GLY A 79 2.08 20.40 -3.87
N ALA A 80 1.84 19.79 -5.04
CA ALA A 80 2.84 19.04 -5.79
C ALA A 80 3.33 19.82 -7.02
N LYS A 81 4.64 19.75 -7.31
CA LYS A 81 5.28 20.41 -8.45
C LYS A 81 6.27 19.45 -9.10
N PHE A 82 6.55 19.59 -10.39
CA PHE A 82 7.68 18.89 -10.99
C PHE A 82 8.99 19.44 -10.41
N SER A 83 10.02 18.59 -10.31
CA SER A 83 11.34 19.03 -9.90
C SER A 83 11.89 20.10 -10.85
N ASP A 84 12.49 21.15 -10.31
CA ASP A 84 13.05 22.26 -11.09
C ASP A 84 14.24 21.82 -11.93
N THR A 85 15.02 20.86 -11.41
CA THR A 85 16.16 20.29 -12.11
C THR A 85 16.33 18.82 -11.74
N ILE A 86 16.65 18.01 -12.76
CA ILE A 86 16.99 16.60 -12.61
C ILE A 86 18.44 16.45 -13.04
N ARG A 87 19.29 15.96 -12.13
CA ARG A 87 20.68 15.61 -12.43
C ARG A 87 20.85 14.11 -12.29
N VAL A 88 21.57 13.50 -13.21
CA VAL A 88 21.95 12.08 -13.12
C VAL A 88 23.46 12.01 -13.02
N ASP A 89 23.97 11.45 -11.94
CA ASP A 89 25.39 11.24 -11.68
C ASP A 89 25.61 9.81 -11.18
N ASN A 90 26.52 9.05 -11.82
CA ASN A 90 26.76 7.63 -11.49
C ASN A 90 25.48 6.76 -11.44
N GLY A 91 24.47 7.12 -12.24
CA GLY A 91 23.15 6.49 -12.24
C GLY A 91 22.28 6.79 -11.02
N VAL A 92 22.76 7.61 -10.09
CA VAL A 92 21.96 8.20 -9.01
C VAL A 92 21.34 9.47 -9.54
N LEU A 93 20.03 9.60 -9.34
CA LEU A 93 19.28 10.76 -9.74
C LEU A 93 19.12 11.70 -8.55
N THR A 94 19.50 12.95 -8.71
CA THR A 94 19.23 13.99 -7.73
C THR A 94 18.24 14.96 -8.35
N ALA A 95 17.03 14.93 -7.82
CA ALA A 95 16.01 15.91 -8.16
C ALA A 95 16.09 17.06 -7.15
N THR A 96 16.30 18.27 -7.65
CA THR A 96 16.27 19.47 -6.81
C THR A 96 14.82 19.90 -6.64
N CYS A 97 14.38 19.89 -5.39
CA CYS A 97 13.08 20.41 -4.97
C CYS A 97 13.34 21.67 -4.14
N GLY A 98 12.57 22.74 -4.38
CA GLY A 98 12.67 23.96 -3.58
C GLY A 98 12.50 23.70 -2.07
N SER A 99 12.96 24.65 -1.24
CA SER A 99 13.10 24.51 0.23
C SER A 99 11.82 24.20 1.02
N ASN A 100 10.65 24.28 0.39
CA ASN A 100 9.35 23.98 1.01
C ASN A 100 8.87 22.53 0.77
N THR A 101 9.75 21.66 0.29
CA THR A 101 9.42 20.29 -0.09
C THR A 101 9.99 19.32 0.94
N SER A 102 9.16 18.42 1.46
CA SER A 102 9.58 17.39 2.42
C SER A 102 9.53 15.98 1.85
N ASN A 103 8.91 15.80 0.69
CA ASN A 103 8.72 14.50 0.07
C ASN A 103 8.86 14.61 -1.45
N ILE A 104 9.44 13.60 -2.07
CA ILE A 104 9.50 13.46 -3.52
C ILE A 104 8.90 12.12 -3.93
N VAL A 105 8.17 12.12 -5.05
CA VAL A 105 7.71 10.92 -5.73
C VAL A 105 8.34 10.88 -7.11
N VAL A 106 9.07 9.81 -7.39
CA VAL A 106 9.71 9.57 -8.67
C VAL A 106 9.00 8.41 -9.38
N LEU A 107 8.70 8.62 -10.65
CA LEU A 107 8.09 7.63 -11.53
C LEU A 107 9.17 7.00 -12.41
N CYS A 108 9.34 5.69 -12.25
CA CYS A 108 10.27 4.86 -12.99
C CYS A 108 9.46 3.92 -13.90
N ALA A 109 9.69 3.95 -15.21
CA ALA A 109 9.07 3.02 -16.16
C ALA A 109 10.05 1.91 -16.53
N ARG A 110 9.57 0.68 -16.69
CA ARG A 110 10.38 -0.40 -17.26
C ARG A 110 10.82 -0.06 -18.70
N LYS A 111 12.07 -0.39 -19.05
CA LYS A 111 12.62 -0.24 -20.40
C LYS A 111 12.18 -1.36 -21.33
#